data_AF-A0LQD4-F1
#
_entry.id   AF-A0LQD4-F1
#
_cell.length_a   1.000
_cell.length_b   1.000
_cell.length_c   1.000
_cell.angle_alpha   90.00
_cell.angle_beta   90.00
_cell.angle_gamma   90.00
#
_symmetry.space_group_name_H-M   'P 1'
#
loop_
_entity.id
_entity.type
_entity.pdbx_description
1 polymer ?
#
loop_
_entity_poly.entity_id
_entity_poly.type
_entity_poly.pdbx_seq_one_letter_code
_entity_poly.pdbx_strand_id
1 'polypeptide(L)'
;MDQLNQIVNTLALTMGVGWASGLNLYAAILTLGILGATGSIVLPPELAVLANPIVIVAAAVMYVVEFFADKVPGVDTGWDTLHTFIRIPAGAILAAGAVGSVDPALAVAAGLLGGGLATVSHATKAGTRVLINTSPEPVTNWTASVTEDVMVVGGIWTALHYPWVFLGFLILFILIAIWMLPKLWRGIKKVFAFFGRLFGKKSPTT
;
A
#
# COMPACT_ATOMS: atom_id res chain seq x y z
N MET A 1 25.28 11.73 -16.34
CA MET A 1 24.70 11.60 -14.99
C MET A 1 23.23 12.01 -14.98
N ASP A 2 22.83 13.03 -15.74
CA ASP A 2 21.45 13.54 -15.75
C ASP A 2 20.41 12.52 -16.22
N GLN A 3 20.71 11.75 -17.27
CA GLN A 3 19.82 10.70 -17.76
C GLN A 3 19.60 9.57 -16.73
N LEU A 4 20.66 9.15 -16.02
CA LEU A 4 20.55 8.15 -14.96
C LEU A 4 19.66 8.66 -13.83
N ASN A 5 19.86 9.91 -13.41
CA ASN A 5 19.05 10.53 -12.36
C ASN A 5 17.57 10.64 -12.76
N GLN A 6 17.28 10.98 -14.01
CA GLN A 6 15.90 10.99 -14.53
C GLN A 6 15.25 9.61 -14.44
N ILE A 7 15.93 8.56 -14.93
CA ILE A 7 15.44 7.18 -14.87
C ILE A 7 15.18 6.75 -13.42
N VAL A 8 16.11 7.09 -12.52
CA VAL A 8 16.00 6.75 -11.10
C VAL A 8 14.82 7.47 -10.44
N ASN A 9 14.59 8.75 -10.75
CA ASN A 9 13.45 9.50 -10.23
C ASN A 9 12.12 8.88 -10.70
N THR A 10 12.02 8.56 -11.99
CA THR A 10 10.83 7.91 -12.55
C THR A 10 10.60 6.55 -11.90
N LEU A 11 11.64 5.72 -11.77
CA LEU A 11 11.53 4.42 -11.10
C LEU A 11 11.11 4.56 -9.64
N ALA A 12 11.70 5.50 -8.90
CA ALA A 12 11.37 5.73 -7.50
C ALA A 12 9.90 6.17 -7.35
N LEU A 13 9.41 7.08 -8.20
CA LEU A 13 8.01 7.50 -8.18
C LEU A 13 7.07 6.36 -8.58
N THR A 14 7.30 5.72 -9.73
CA THR A 14 6.46 4.62 -10.24
C THR A 14 6.33 3.49 -9.22
N MET A 15 7.47 3.01 -8.72
CA MET A 15 7.49 1.91 -7.76
C MET A 15 7.00 2.36 -6.38
N GLY A 16 7.31 3.59 -5.98
CA GLY A 16 6.90 4.15 -4.70
C GLY A 16 5.40 4.34 -4.59
N VAL A 17 4.75 4.85 -5.63
CA VAL A 17 3.29 5.01 -5.61
C VAL A 17 2.58 3.66 -5.70
N GLY A 18 3.09 2.71 -6.49
CA GLY A 18 2.58 1.34 -6.51
C GLY A 18 2.68 0.66 -5.13
N TRP A 19 3.84 0.73 -4.48
CA TRP A 19 4.05 0.20 -3.13
C TRP A 19 3.18 0.89 -2.08
N ALA A 20 3.15 2.22 -2.07
CA ALA A 20 2.38 3.00 -1.11
C ALA A 20 0.87 2.73 -1.23
N SER A 21 0.38 2.54 -2.46
CA SER A 21 -1.03 2.29 -2.73
C SER A 21 -1.55 1.01 -2.08
N GLY A 22 -0.72 -0.03 -1.98
CA GLY A 22 -1.13 -1.28 -1.34
C GLY A 22 -1.21 -1.19 0.20
N LEU A 23 -0.41 -0.30 0.80
CA LEU A 23 -0.48 -0.02 2.24
C LEU A 23 -1.67 0.90 2.57
N ASN A 24 -1.71 2.09 1.96
CA ASN A 24 -2.76 3.09 2.14
C ASN A 24 -2.84 3.99 0.89
N LEU A 25 -3.77 3.66 -0.02
CA LEU A 25 -4.00 4.41 -1.25
C LEU A 25 -4.38 5.88 -1.00
N TYR A 26 -5.20 6.13 0.02
CA TYR A 26 -5.72 7.46 0.28
C TYR A 26 -4.65 8.38 0.84
N ALA A 27 -3.79 7.88 1.74
CA ALA A 27 -2.60 8.60 2.17
C ALA A 27 -1.65 8.87 1.00
N ALA A 28 -1.50 7.91 0.07
CA ALA A 28 -0.65 8.09 -1.11
C ALA A 28 -1.14 9.21 -2.03
N ILE A 29 -2.43 9.19 -2.39
CA ILE A 29 -3.06 10.23 -3.21
C ILE A 29 -3.02 11.57 -2.49
N LEU A 30 -3.34 11.61 -1.19
CA LEU A 30 -3.34 12.83 -0.40
C LEU A 30 -1.94 13.47 -0.36
N THR A 31 -0.90 12.66 -0.14
CA THR A 31 0.49 13.13 -0.10
C THR A 31 0.91 13.74 -1.44
N LEU A 32 0.70 13.00 -2.54
CA LEU A 32 1.02 13.50 -3.88
C LEU A 32 0.21 14.73 -4.25
N GLY A 33 -1.09 14.72 -3.92
CA GLY A 33 -2.02 15.81 -4.22
C GLY A 33 -1.63 17.10 -3.52
N ILE A 34 -1.30 17.05 -2.22
CA ILE A 34 -0.82 18.23 -1.46
C ILE A 34 0.52 18.71 -2.01
N LEU A 35 1.48 17.82 -2.25
CA LEU A 35 2.80 18.20 -2.77
C LEU A 35 2.69 18.83 -4.17
N GLY A 36 1.81 18.31 -5.02
CA GLY A 36 1.54 18.87 -6.34
C GLY A 36 0.80 20.21 -6.28
N ALA A 37 -0.26 20.32 -5.46
CA ALA A 37 -1.07 21.53 -5.35
C ALA A 37 -0.31 22.72 -4.73
N THR A 38 0.65 22.43 -3.84
CA THR A 38 1.51 23.46 -3.22
C THR A 38 2.69 23.87 -4.10
N GLY A 39 2.89 23.21 -5.25
CA GLY A 39 4.07 23.42 -6.10
C GLY A 39 5.38 22.88 -5.51
N SER A 40 5.31 22.04 -4.46
CA SER A 40 6.48 21.42 -3.84
C SER A 40 7.16 20.40 -4.77
N ILE A 41 6.37 19.79 -5.66
CA ILE A 41 6.84 18.92 -6.74
C ILE A 41 6.11 19.23 -8.04
N VAL A 42 6.72 18.85 -9.16
CA VAL A 42 6.05 18.81 -10.46
C VAL A 42 5.60 17.37 -10.71
N LEU A 43 4.27 17.16 -10.69
CA LEU A 43 3.69 15.86 -11.02
C LEU A 43 3.73 15.62 -12.54
N PRO A 44 3.90 14.37 -12.99
CA PRO A 44 3.66 14.00 -14.38
C PRO A 44 2.24 14.43 -14.83
N PRO A 45 2.03 14.77 -16.12
CA PRO A 45 0.74 15.23 -16.63
C PRO A 45 -0.44 14.30 -16.25
N GLU A 46 -0.21 13.00 -16.32
CA GLU A 46 -1.17 11.94 -16.03
C GLU A 46 -1.55 11.87 -14.53
N LEU A 47 -0.67 12.37 -13.65
CA LEU A 47 -0.92 12.48 -12.20
C LEU A 47 -1.34 13.88 -11.76
N ALA A 48 -1.35 14.87 -12.65
CA ALA A 48 -1.71 16.25 -12.30
C ALA A 48 -3.12 16.37 -11.71
N VAL A 49 -4.03 15.46 -12.07
CA VAL A 49 -5.38 15.38 -11.51
C VAL A 49 -5.39 15.16 -9.99
N LEU A 50 -4.34 14.56 -9.41
CA LEU A 50 -4.23 14.36 -7.96
C LEU A 50 -4.13 15.67 -7.19
N ALA A 51 -3.63 16.74 -7.83
CA ALA A 51 -3.54 18.07 -7.24
C ALA A 51 -4.89 18.83 -7.27
N ASN A 52 -5.94 18.26 -7.86
CA ASN A 52 -7.26 18.88 -7.87
C ASN A 52 -7.84 18.92 -6.44
N PRO A 53 -8.33 20.07 -5.96
CA PRO A 53 -8.87 20.20 -4.60
C PRO A 53 -9.96 19.19 -4.25
N ILE A 54 -10.81 18.81 -5.22
CA ILE A 54 -11.87 17.81 -5.01
C ILE A 54 -11.25 16.43 -4.74
N VAL A 55 -10.21 16.05 -5.50
CA VAL A 55 -9.51 14.78 -5.32
C VAL A 55 -8.79 14.74 -3.98
N ILE A 56 -8.12 15.84 -3.60
CA ILE A 56 -7.45 15.98 -2.31
C ILE A 56 -8.45 15.83 -1.16
N VAL A 57 -9.59 16.53 -1.21
CA VAL A 57 -10.62 16.44 -0.17
C VAL A 57 -11.20 15.03 -0.09
N ALA A 58 -11.51 14.39 -1.23
CA ALA A 58 -12.00 13.02 -1.25
C ALA A 58 -10.98 12.03 -0.65
N ALA A 59 -9.70 12.15 -1.03
CA ALA A 59 -8.62 11.33 -0.47
C ALA A 59 -8.43 11.59 1.02
N ALA A 60 -8.53 12.84 1.49
CA ALA A 60 -8.45 13.18 2.91
C ALA A 60 -9.59 12.54 3.71
N VAL A 61 -10.82 12.62 3.22
CA VAL A 61 -11.98 11.98 3.87
C VAL A 61 -11.80 10.47 3.94
N MET A 62 -11.42 9.85 2.83
CA MET A 62 -11.21 8.39 2.79
C MET A 62 -10.02 7.97 3.67
N TYR A 63 -8.95 8.76 3.74
CA TYR A 63 -7.83 8.53 4.63
C TYR A 63 -8.25 8.59 6.10
N VAL A 64 -9.08 9.57 6.48
CA VAL A 64 -9.61 9.67 7.85
C VAL A 64 -10.47 8.44 8.19
N VAL A 65 -11.33 7.99 7.28
CA VAL A 65 -12.13 6.78 7.49
C VAL A 65 -11.23 5.56 7.68
N GLU A 66 -10.25 5.36 6.81
CA GLU A 66 -9.26 4.28 6.92
C GLU A 66 -8.48 4.35 8.24
N PHE A 67 -8.03 5.53 8.63
CA PHE A 67 -7.30 5.75 9.88
C PHE A 67 -8.07 5.26 11.11
N PHE A 68 -9.39 5.46 11.15
CA PHE A 68 -10.23 4.96 12.24
C PHE A 68 -10.61 3.49 12.07
N ALA A 69 -10.90 3.04 10.85
CA ALA A 69 -11.23 1.65 10.55
C ALA A 69 -10.08 0.70 10.96
N ASP A 70 -8.85 1.07 10.64
CA ASP A 70 -7.64 0.29 10.93
C ASP A 70 -7.31 0.15 12.42
N LYS A 71 -7.99 0.92 13.29
CA LYS A 71 -7.77 0.88 14.74
C LYS A 71 -8.72 -0.08 15.46
N VAL A 72 -9.77 -0.56 14.79
CA VAL A 72 -10.77 -1.45 15.35
C VAL A 72 -10.53 -2.88 14.83
N PRO A 73 -10.14 -3.83 15.69
CA PRO A 73 -9.91 -5.21 15.28
C PRO A 73 -11.13 -5.82 14.56
N GLY A 74 -10.90 -6.43 13.40
CA GLY A 74 -11.94 -7.02 12.55
C GLY A 74 -12.56 -6.04 11.55
N VAL A 75 -12.73 -4.75 11.92
CA VAL A 75 -13.13 -3.71 10.95
C VAL A 75 -11.99 -3.47 9.96
N ASP A 76 -10.74 -3.44 10.45
CA ASP A 76 -9.52 -3.36 9.64
C ASP A 76 -9.48 -4.45 8.55
N THR A 77 -9.79 -5.69 8.91
CA THR A 77 -9.74 -6.85 8.03
C THR A 77 -10.84 -6.80 6.96
N GLY A 78 -12.05 -6.38 7.36
CA GLY A 78 -13.16 -6.15 6.43
C GLY A 78 -12.88 -4.99 5.47
N TRP A 79 -12.32 -3.90 5.99
CA TRP A 79 -11.90 -2.75 5.21
C TRP A 79 -10.84 -3.15 4.17
N ASP A 80 -9.77 -3.84 4.59
CA ASP A 80 -8.71 -4.31 3.70
C ASP A 80 -9.23 -5.28 2.62
N THR A 81 -10.16 -6.19 2.98
CA THR A 81 -10.76 -7.13 2.02
C THR A 81 -11.52 -6.41 0.92
N LEU A 82 -12.35 -5.42 1.27
CA LEU A 82 -13.05 -4.59 0.28
C LEU A 82 -12.05 -3.81 -0.58
N HIS A 83 -11.03 -3.25 0.05
CA HIS A 83 -10.07 -2.38 -0.60
C HIS A 83 -9.03 -3.13 -1.43
N THR A 84 -8.94 -4.46 -1.37
CA THR A 84 -8.17 -5.27 -2.32
C THR A 84 -8.58 -4.93 -3.77
N PHE A 85 -9.87 -4.73 -4.03
CA PHE A 85 -10.41 -4.43 -5.37
C PHE A 85 -10.23 -2.98 -5.81
N ILE A 86 -9.82 -2.10 -4.89
CA ILE A 86 -9.66 -0.66 -5.15
C ILE A 86 -8.17 -0.31 -5.19
N ARG A 87 -7.41 -0.69 -4.16
CA ARG A 87 -6.02 -0.32 -3.96
C ARG A 87 -5.09 -0.92 -5.00
N ILE A 88 -5.25 -2.20 -5.32
CA ILE A 88 -4.36 -2.88 -6.27
C ILE A 88 -4.53 -2.30 -7.69
N PRO A 89 -5.76 -2.18 -8.24
CA PRO A 89 -5.94 -1.52 -9.53
C PRO A 89 -5.51 -0.06 -9.52
N ALA A 90 -5.83 0.70 -8.46
CA ALA A 90 -5.42 2.10 -8.35
C ALA A 90 -3.90 2.24 -8.30
N GLY A 91 -3.19 1.38 -7.57
CA GLY A 91 -1.72 1.36 -7.53
C GLY A 91 -1.11 1.08 -8.90
N ALA A 92 -1.70 0.18 -9.69
CA ALA A 92 -1.28 -0.05 -11.08
C ALA A 92 -1.49 1.20 -11.95
N ILE A 93 -2.67 1.84 -11.86
CA ILE A 93 -3.00 3.05 -12.64
C ILE A 93 -2.06 4.20 -12.27
N LEU A 94 -1.82 4.43 -10.97
CA LEU A 94 -0.94 5.49 -10.50
C LEU A 94 0.51 5.25 -10.93
N ALA A 95 0.99 4.00 -10.87
CA ALA A 95 2.33 3.66 -11.33
C ALA A 95 2.49 3.85 -12.85
N ALA A 96 1.48 3.49 -13.64
CA ALA A 96 1.46 3.75 -15.08
C ALA A 96 1.51 5.26 -15.37
N GLY A 97 0.71 6.07 -14.66
CA GLY A 97 0.71 7.53 -14.79
C GLY A 97 2.00 8.19 -14.31
N ALA A 98 2.74 7.57 -13.39
CA ALA A 98 4.00 8.10 -12.89
C ALA A 98 5.13 8.12 -13.93
N VAL A 99 5.06 7.26 -14.96
CA VAL A 99 6.06 7.26 -16.04
C VAL A 99 5.84 8.43 -17.02
N GLY A 100 4.67 9.05 -16.99
CA GLY A 100 4.32 10.19 -17.83
C GLY A 100 3.87 9.78 -19.25
N SER A 101 3.82 10.76 -20.15
CA SER A 101 3.49 10.60 -21.56
C SER A 101 4.64 9.97 -22.36
N VAL A 102 5.03 8.75 -21.98
CA VAL A 102 6.06 7.92 -22.65
C VAL A 102 5.42 6.86 -23.54
N ASP A 103 6.24 5.98 -24.12
CA ASP A 103 5.83 4.77 -24.84
C ASP A 103 4.73 4.01 -24.07
N PRO A 104 3.55 3.73 -24.67
CA PRO A 104 2.50 2.93 -24.07
C PRO A 104 2.97 1.60 -23.48
N ALA A 105 3.99 0.96 -24.07
CA ALA A 105 4.57 -0.27 -23.55
C ALA A 105 5.21 -0.06 -22.16
N LEU A 106 5.87 1.08 -21.93
CA LEU A 106 6.43 1.43 -20.63
C LEU A 106 5.34 1.72 -19.59
N ALA A 107 4.26 2.41 -19.98
CA ALA A 107 3.13 2.65 -19.09
C ALA A 107 2.49 1.33 -18.64
N VAL A 108 2.30 0.37 -19.56
CA VAL A 108 1.80 -0.97 -19.22
C VAL A 108 2.79 -1.72 -18.31
N ALA A 109 4.08 -1.70 -18.61
CA ALA A 109 5.10 -2.33 -17.78
C ALA A 109 5.12 -1.75 -16.35
N ALA A 110 5.03 -0.42 -16.23
CA ALA A 110 4.93 0.26 -14.96
C ALA A 110 3.63 -0.08 -14.20
N GLY A 111 2.50 -0.19 -14.90
CA GLY A 111 1.25 -0.66 -14.31
C GLY A 111 1.36 -2.09 -13.75
N LEU A 112 2.01 -3.00 -14.49
CA LEU A 112 2.26 -4.37 -14.04
C LEU A 112 3.16 -4.41 -12.79
N LEU A 113 4.28 -3.67 -12.81
CA LEU A 113 5.22 -3.62 -11.70
C LEU A 113 4.60 -2.93 -10.47
N GLY A 114 3.90 -1.81 -10.67
CA GLY A 114 3.23 -1.06 -9.64
C GLY A 114 2.06 -1.80 -9.02
N GLY A 115 1.22 -2.46 -9.84
CA GLY A 115 0.16 -3.34 -9.37
C GLY A 115 0.69 -4.56 -8.63
N GLY A 116 1.80 -5.13 -9.08
CA GLY A 116 2.52 -6.19 -8.37
C GLY A 116 3.00 -5.74 -6.99
N LEU A 117 3.63 -4.57 -6.91
CA LEU A 117 4.05 -3.99 -5.62
C LEU A 117 2.88 -3.63 -4.71
N ALA A 118 1.79 -3.09 -5.25
CA ALA A 118 0.57 -2.83 -4.52
C ALA A 118 0.00 -4.13 -3.94
N THR A 119 0.03 -5.21 -4.71
CA THR A 119 -0.40 -6.55 -4.26
C THR A 119 0.49 -7.06 -3.13
N VAL A 120 1.82 -6.99 -3.28
CA VAL A 120 2.77 -7.49 -2.27
C VAL A 120 2.65 -6.72 -0.96
N SER A 121 2.59 -5.38 -1.04
CA SER A 121 2.43 -4.52 0.15
C SER A 121 1.08 -4.72 0.82
N HIS A 122 -0.01 -4.77 0.05
CA HIS A 122 -1.34 -5.04 0.58
C HIS A 122 -1.45 -6.42 1.24
N ALA A 123 -0.96 -7.47 0.57
CA ALA A 123 -0.95 -8.82 1.12
C ALA A 123 -0.11 -8.92 2.41
N THR A 124 0.99 -8.16 2.47
CA THR A 124 1.83 -8.08 3.67
C THR A 124 1.09 -7.40 4.83
N LYS A 125 0.39 -6.28 4.58
CA LYS A 125 -0.49 -5.61 5.57
C LYS A 125 -1.60 -6.53 6.03
N ALA A 126 -2.46 -6.97 5.11
CA ALA A 126 -3.63 -7.80 5.42
C ALA A 126 -3.24 -9.11 6.12
N GLY A 127 -2.17 -9.78 5.68
CA GLY A 127 -1.68 -11.00 6.30
C GLY A 127 -1.15 -10.78 7.73
N THR A 128 -0.52 -9.63 7.97
CA THR A 128 -0.09 -9.22 9.32
C THR A 128 -1.29 -8.93 10.22
N ARG A 129 -2.34 -8.25 9.71
CA ARG A 129 -3.57 -7.97 10.45
C ARG A 129 -4.29 -9.23 10.93
N VAL A 130 -4.38 -10.28 10.10
CA VAL A 130 -4.97 -11.56 10.51
C VAL A 130 -4.26 -12.15 11.73
N LEU A 131 -2.94 -12.01 11.82
CA LEU A 131 -2.18 -12.49 12.98
C LEU A 131 -2.30 -11.56 14.18
N ILE A 132 -2.21 -10.24 13.98
CA ILE A 132 -2.34 -9.25 15.07
C ILE A 132 -3.71 -9.36 15.74
N ASN A 133 -4.78 -9.55 14.95
CA ASN A 133 -6.15 -9.68 15.44
C ASN A 133 -6.42 -10.98 16.23
N THR A 134 -5.43 -11.90 16.32
CA THR A 134 -5.53 -13.03 17.26
C THR A 134 -5.29 -12.61 18.71
N SER A 135 -4.71 -11.43 18.95
CA SER A 135 -4.57 -10.82 20.28
C SER A 135 -5.62 -9.72 20.47
N PRO A 136 -6.33 -9.67 21.60
CA PRO A 136 -7.36 -8.66 21.87
C PRO A 136 -6.80 -7.27 22.21
N GLU A 137 -5.48 -7.07 22.20
CA GLU A 137 -4.86 -5.82 22.65
C GLU A 137 -4.82 -4.74 21.54
N PRO A 138 -5.34 -3.53 21.81
CA PRO A 138 -5.47 -2.48 20.78
C PRO A 138 -4.12 -1.88 20.34
N VAL A 139 -3.11 -1.93 21.22
CA VAL A 139 -1.81 -1.27 21.01
C VAL A 139 -1.11 -1.77 19.74
N THR A 140 -1.17 -3.06 19.45
CA THR A 140 -0.50 -3.65 18.29
C THR A 140 -1.15 -3.22 16.97
N ASN A 141 -2.49 -3.18 16.93
CA ASN A 141 -3.23 -2.69 15.76
C ASN A 141 -2.98 -1.20 15.51
N TRP A 142 -2.96 -0.40 16.58
CA TRP A 142 -2.70 1.03 16.47
C TRP A 142 -1.28 1.30 16.02
N THR A 143 -0.31 0.60 16.59
CA THR A 143 1.11 0.73 16.22
C THR A 143 1.32 0.33 14.76
N ALA A 144 0.73 -0.78 14.32
CA ALA A 144 0.78 -1.20 12.92
C ALA A 144 0.17 -0.15 11.99
N SER A 145 -1.05 0.31 12.28
CA SER A 145 -1.76 1.34 11.52
C SER A 145 -0.97 2.65 11.40
N VAL A 146 -0.46 3.18 12.52
CA VAL A 146 0.32 4.43 12.51
C VAL A 146 1.64 4.26 11.78
N THR A 147 2.29 3.10 11.93
CA THR A 147 3.55 2.81 11.21
C THR A 147 3.30 2.75 9.71
N GLU A 148 2.21 2.13 9.27
CA GLU A 148 1.80 2.08 7.86
C GLU A 148 1.63 3.48 7.26
N ASP A 149 0.94 4.38 7.97
CA ASP A 149 0.71 5.75 7.51
C ASP A 149 2.02 6.56 7.41
N VAL A 150 2.87 6.46 8.44
CA VAL A 150 4.20 7.11 8.44
C VAL A 150 5.06 6.56 7.30
N MET A 151 5.03 5.24 7.07
CA MET A 151 5.74 4.61 5.96
C MET A 151 5.24 5.12 4.60
N VAL A 152 3.93 5.27 4.41
CA VAL A 152 3.38 5.74 3.14
C VAL A 152 3.77 7.19 2.87
N VAL A 153 3.51 8.09 3.83
CA VAL A 153 3.82 9.52 3.67
C VAL A 153 5.33 9.73 3.55
N GLY A 154 6.10 9.14 4.47
CA GLY A 154 7.55 9.22 4.48
C GLY A 154 8.20 8.54 3.28
N GLY A 155 7.63 7.42 2.81
CA GLY A 155 8.13 6.68 1.65
C GLY A 155 7.92 7.45 0.35
N ILE A 156 6.75 8.05 0.13
CA ILE A 156 6.51 8.91 -1.05
C ILE A 156 7.41 10.14 -0.99
N TRP A 157 7.51 10.80 0.16
CA TRP A 157 8.39 11.95 0.33
C TRP A 157 9.87 11.57 0.04
N THR A 158 10.31 10.42 0.55
CA THR A 158 11.66 9.91 0.29
C THR A 158 11.85 9.55 -1.19
N ALA A 159 10.85 8.98 -1.86
CA ALA A 159 10.91 8.66 -3.29
C ALA A 159 11.11 9.92 -4.15
N LEU A 160 10.50 11.03 -3.75
CA LEU A 160 10.56 12.30 -4.47
C LEU A 160 11.86 13.08 -4.21
N HIS A 161 12.33 13.10 -2.96
CA HIS A 161 13.49 13.92 -2.56
C HIS A 161 14.81 13.15 -2.48
N TYR A 162 14.76 11.86 -2.14
CA TYR A 162 15.93 10.98 -2.01
C TYR A 162 15.70 9.62 -2.73
N PRO A 163 15.55 9.61 -4.07
CA PRO A 163 15.19 8.43 -4.86
C PRO A 163 16.05 7.19 -4.58
N TRP A 164 17.37 7.35 -4.47
CA TRP A 164 18.29 6.26 -4.18
C TRP A 164 18.05 5.62 -2.81
N VAL A 165 17.77 6.44 -1.80
CA VAL A 165 17.45 5.98 -0.44
C VAL A 165 16.12 5.21 -0.47
N PHE A 166 15.12 5.75 -1.17
CA PHE A 166 13.84 5.07 -1.34
C PHE A 166 13.99 3.71 -2.03
N LEU A 167 14.75 3.62 -3.12
CA LEU A 167 14.98 2.36 -3.82
C LEU A 167 15.69 1.33 -2.93
N GLY A 168 16.68 1.76 -2.12
CA GLY A 168 17.31 0.90 -1.11
C GLY A 168 16.32 0.37 -0.07
N PHE A 169 15.46 1.25 0.45
CA PHE A 169 14.35 0.88 1.34
C PHE A 169 13.38 -0.10 0.68
N LEU A 170 13.00 0.15 -0.57
CA LEU A 170 12.07 -0.69 -1.31
C LEU A 170 12.64 -2.10 -1.55
N ILE A 171 13.93 -2.20 -1.89
CA ILE A 171 14.62 -3.49 -2.01
C ILE A 171 14.57 -4.24 -0.67
N LEU A 172 14.89 -3.56 0.44
CA LEU A 172 14.81 -4.15 1.77
C LEU A 172 13.39 -4.63 2.09
N PHE A 173 12.37 -3.82 1.79
CA PHE A 173 10.97 -4.19 1.95
C PHE A 173 10.61 -5.45 1.15
N ILE A 174 11.01 -5.53 -0.12
CA ILE A 174 10.76 -6.68 -0.99
C ILE A 174 11.42 -7.94 -0.40
N LEU A 175 12.66 -7.86 0.06
CA LEU A 175 13.37 -8.98 0.68
C LEU A 175 12.64 -9.47 1.95
N ILE A 176 12.19 -8.54 2.80
CA ILE A 176 11.40 -8.85 3.99
C ILE A 176 10.07 -9.51 3.59
N ALA A 177 9.37 -8.97 2.58
CA ALA A 177 8.09 -9.49 2.11
C ALA A 177 8.23 -10.91 1.55
N ILE A 178 9.25 -11.18 0.72
CA ILE A 178 9.55 -12.52 0.18
C ILE A 178 9.76 -13.52 1.32
N TRP A 179 10.47 -13.13 2.37
CA TRP A 179 10.71 -13.98 3.54
C TRP A 179 9.47 -14.15 4.42
N MET A 180 8.66 -13.10 4.56
CA MET A 180 7.55 -13.03 5.53
C MET A 180 6.24 -13.61 4.98
N LEU A 181 5.90 -13.36 3.71
CA LEU A 181 4.64 -13.81 3.11
C LEU A 181 4.40 -15.33 3.23
N PRO A 182 5.39 -16.22 2.99
CA PRO A 182 5.20 -17.66 3.21
C PRO A 182 4.89 -18.01 4.66
N LYS A 183 5.44 -17.25 5.62
CA LYS A 183 5.19 -17.44 7.05
C LYS A 183 3.82 -16.95 7.46
N LEU A 184 3.40 -15.78 6.97
CA LEU A 184 2.05 -15.25 7.16
C LEU A 184 1.02 -16.25 6.64
N TRP A 185 1.22 -16.76 5.42
CA TRP A 185 0.33 -17.76 4.83
C TRP A 185 0.19 -19.03 5.68
N ARG A 186 1.31 -19.54 6.21
CA ARG A 186 1.30 -20.69 7.13
C ARG A 186 0.60 -20.37 8.45
N GLY A 187 0.79 -19.16 8.99
CA GLY A 187 0.13 -18.69 10.20
C GLY A 187 -1.38 -18.60 10.04
N ILE A 188 -1.84 -17.95 8.96
CA ILE A 188 -3.24 -17.82 8.58
C ILE A 188 -3.91 -19.20 8.47
N LYS A 189 -3.28 -20.16 7.77
CA LYS A 189 -3.78 -21.54 7.68
C LYS A 189 -3.98 -22.19 9.04
N LYS A 190 -3.07 -21.97 10.00
CA LYS A 190 -3.18 -22.52 11.36
C LYS A 190 -4.35 -21.90 12.13
N VAL A 191 -4.54 -20.59 12.01
CA VAL A 191 -5.68 -19.88 12.63
C VAL A 191 -7.00 -20.44 12.14
N PHE A 192 -7.18 -20.54 10.82
CA PHE A 192 -8.41 -21.12 10.23
C PHE A 192 -8.60 -22.60 10.60
N ALA A 193 -7.53 -23.40 10.61
CA ALA A 193 -7.61 -24.81 11.03
C ALA A 193 -7.99 -24.96 12.50
N PHE A 194 -7.53 -24.06 13.39
CA PHE A 194 -7.89 -24.06 14.80
C PHE A 194 -9.40 -23.78 14.98
N PHE A 195 -9.93 -22.73 14.35
CA PHE A 195 -11.36 -22.44 14.39
C PHE A 195 -12.19 -23.57 13.77
N GLY A 196 -11.75 -24.15 12.65
CA GLY A 196 -12.40 -25.31 12.04
C GLY A 196 -12.50 -26.52 12.98
N ARG A 197 -11.48 -26.78 13.81
CA ARG A 197 -11.52 -27.85 14.82
C ARG A 197 -12.43 -27.52 15.99
N LEU A 198 -12.51 -26.25 16.40
CA LEU A 198 -13.35 -25.81 17.51
C LEU A 198 -14.85 -25.90 17.15
N PHE A 199 -15.21 -25.52 15.92
CA PHE A 199 -16.60 -25.55 15.44
C PHE A 199 -16.99 -26.89 14.79
N GLY A 200 -16.03 -27.66 14.26
CA GLY A 200 -16.27 -28.96 13.62
C GLY A 200 -16.46 -30.14 14.58
N LYS A 201 -16.27 -29.96 15.89
CA LYS A 201 -16.40 -31.03 16.90
C LYS A 201 -17.82 -31.18 17.48
N LYS A 202 -18.86 -30.82 16.73
CA LYS A 202 -20.27 -31.12 17.04
C LYS A 202 -20.89 -32.04 15.99
N SER A 203 -20.58 -33.33 16.09
CA SER A 203 -21.49 -34.39 15.63
C SER A 203 -21.64 -35.35 16.79
N PRO A 204 -22.83 -35.45 17.43
CA PRO A 204 -23.05 -36.39 18.51
C PRO A 204 -22.93 -37.81 17.97
N THR A 205 -22.17 -38.63 18.69
CA THR A 205 -22.32 -40.08 18.69
C THR A 205 -23.74 -40.44 19.13
N THR A 206 -24.51 -41.06 18.23
CA THR A 206 -25.33 -42.27 18.44
C THR A 206 -26.02 -42.61 17.13
#